data_AF-A0A954J9W6-F1
#
_entry.id   AF-A0A954J9W6-F1
#
_cell.length_a   1.000
_cell.length_b   1.000
_cell.length_c   1.000
_cell.angle_alpha   90.00
_cell.angle_beta   90.00
_cell.angle_gamma   90.00
#
_symmetry.space_group_name_H-M   'P 1'
#
loop_
_entity.id
_entity.type
_entity.pdbx_description
1 polymer ?
#
loop_
_entity_poly.entity_id
_entity_poly.type
_entity_poly.pdbx_seq_one_letter_code
_entity_poly.pdbx_strand_id
1 'polypeptide(L)'
;SVSTIVSSSRVEHRSESEQSPSLKFLTNCEYRLFQRPDEAIHRGFDKQAEADLSGSRNFISNFEPLNHADIQHMAERIVDFDAFSKPMQDLLRSMLQDKDAEFVVCSATPRKIGNVSTKNPRYLQSRPDMTNPFPRYVAERGLRLHRTIPMSKPAPFPVHSVLMGRRNNPPDKAAGIRSLAVYNPIHYQELPELFMDLICSLTGKSPSTTGFGSEGALTKGPFNMLRYAADLNATLVSYLLTDLKGFSTAAGHIGPNVQVDHDISLLIPEVWCRLEPHEREPAHLIAEGSLEKLNDVEYKGEMIPVSRLGYRITRRFVRNYFGRIFDHPLSVFDENILKPEVQDADSFYDGVKYICDAHRQVAEQYLEDGTAEQLCPPLRALIDIMASGSYQGMTVDSPELRNMFTRESLLQSEWYRDRLRNKQASDLRLMTRHLEYLQKRSAEFTGKDQIRMLRLEDRQAWLKARLKEIQSDSYLKSLQGTLGLDPCMT
;
A
#
# COMPACT_ATOMS: atom_id res chain seq x y z
N SER A 1 -3.98 -1.81 -7.57
CA SER A 1 -2.94 -1.10 -8.35
C SER A 1 -2.03 -2.11 -9.05
N VAL A 2 -1.26 -1.67 -10.05
CA VAL A 2 -0.18 -2.45 -10.67
C VAL A 2 1.11 -1.66 -10.54
N SER A 3 2.25 -2.33 -10.34
CA SER A 3 3.55 -1.67 -10.27
C SER A 3 4.61 -2.42 -11.05
N THR A 4 5.65 -1.71 -11.46
CA THR A 4 6.81 -2.27 -12.14
C THR A 4 8.09 -1.63 -11.63
N ILE A 5 9.17 -2.42 -11.61
CA ILE A 5 10.52 -1.97 -11.28
C ILE A 5 11.36 -1.97 -12.55
N VAL A 6 11.95 -0.83 -12.86
CA VAL A 6 12.80 -0.65 -14.04
C VAL A 6 14.16 -0.12 -13.62
N SER A 7 15.21 -0.52 -14.35
CA SER A 7 16.53 0.11 -14.19
C SER A 7 16.43 1.61 -14.51
N SER A 8 16.98 2.44 -13.63
CA SER A 8 17.04 3.89 -13.81
C SER A 8 17.79 4.30 -15.08
N SER A 9 18.76 3.49 -15.53
CA SER A 9 19.51 3.72 -16.78
C SER A 9 18.64 3.69 -18.05
N ARG A 10 17.40 3.20 -17.94
CA ARG A 10 16.43 3.14 -19.04
C ARG A 10 15.40 4.27 -19.00
N VAL A 11 15.48 5.14 -18.00
CA VAL A 11 14.51 6.21 -17.77
C VAL A 11 15.17 7.55 -18.08
N GLU A 12 14.83 8.11 -19.23
CA GLU A 12 15.21 9.48 -19.59
C GLU A 12 14.45 10.50 -18.71
N HIS A 13 15.01 11.70 -18.54
CA HIS A 13 14.35 12.83 -17.85
C HIS A 13 13.96 12.59 -16.37
N ARG A 14 14.72 11.74 -15.68
CA ARG A 14 14.64 11.57 -14.23
C ARG A 14 15.14 12.81 -13.47
N SER A 15 14.71 12.98 -12.22
CA SER A 15 15.30 14.03 -11.35
C SER A 15 16.72 13.67 -10.96
N GLU A 16 17.56 14.68 -10.73
CA GLU A 16 18.91 14.50 -10.16
C GLU A 16 18.88 13.87 -8.76
N SER A 17 17.78 14.04 -8.03
CA SER A 17 17.55 13.39 -6.73
C SER A 17 17.24 11.89 -6.84
N GLU A 18 16.86 11.40 -8.01
CA GLU A 18 16.50 9.99 -8.25
C GLU A 18 17.77 9.17 -8.52
N GLN A 19 18.61 9.02 -7.49
CA GLN A 19 19.91 8.33 -7.58
C GLN A 19 19.82 6.80 -7.51
N SER A 20 18.67 6.27 -7.06
CA SER A 20 18.45 4.83 -6.94
C SER A 20 18.69 4.10 -8.28
N PRO A 21 19.41 2.96 -8.28
CA PRO A 21 19.70 2.21 -9.49
C PRO A 21 18.47 1.66 -10.20
N SER A 22 17.39 1.39 -9.47
CA SER A 22 16.08 1.05 -10.04
C SER A 22 14.98 1.96 -9.50
N LEU A 23 13.92 2.12 -10.30
CA LEU A 23 12.78 2.99 -10.00
C LEU A 23 11.49 2.17 -10.01
N LYS A 24 10.59 2.47 -9.07
CA LYS A 24 9.24 1.89 -9.01
C LYS A 24 8.24 2.83 -9.64
N PHE A 25 7.42 2.32 -10.54
CA PHE A 25 6.29 3.02 -11.12
C PHE A 25 5.00 2.28 -10.78
N LEU A 26 3.90 3.02 -10.64
CA LEU A 26 2.59 2.44 -10.34
C LEU A 26 1.49 3.08 -11.17
N THR A 27 0.45 2.28 -11.40
CA THR A 27 -0.79 2.73 -12.03
C THR A 27 -1.97 2.17 -11.23
N ASN A 28 -2.99 2.99 -11.02
CA ASN A 28 -4.26 2.49 -10.52
C ASN A 28 -5.00 1.75 -11.66
N CYS A 29 -5.33 0.47 -11.45
CA CYS A 29 -6.01 -0.39 -12.41
C CYS A 29 -7.49 -0.07 -12.55
N GLU A 30 -8.07 0.59 -11.55
CA GLU A 30 -9.50 0.85 -11.48
C GLU A 30 -9.84 2.18 -12.16
N TYR A 31 -11.00 2.24 -12.81
CA TYR A 31 -11.59 3.47 -13.34
C TYR A 31 -12.52 4.14 -12.33
N ARG A 32 -13.21 3.33 -11.51
CA ARG A 32 -14.06 3.76 -10.40
C ARG A 32 -13.63 3.05 -9.12
N LEU A 33 -13.76 3.75 -7.99
CA LEU A 33 -13.36 3.29 -6.67
C LEU A 33 -14.61 2.89 -5.87
N PHE A 34 -14.65 1.69 -5.32
CA PHE A 34 -15.82 1.18 -4.60
C PHE A 34 -15.82 1.66 -3.14
N GLN A 35 -16.20 2.92 -2.96
CA GLN A 35 -16.13 3.62 -1.68
C GLN A 35 -17.15 3.09 -0.68
N ARG A 36 -16.77 3.16 0.60
CA ARG A 36 -17.66 2.97 1.76
C ARG A 36 -17.72 4.28 2.55
N PRO A 37 -18.74 5.13 2.34
CA PRO A 37 -18.80 6.44 2.98
C PRO A 37 -19.36 6.31 4.40
N ASP A 38 -18.52 5.87 5.34
CA ASP A 38 -18.94 5.64 6.73
C ASP A 38 -19.48 6.93 7.40
N GLU A 39 -18.86 8.08 7.10
CA GLU A 39 -19.21 9.38 7.69
C GLU A 39 -20.39 10.08 7.01
N ALA A 40 -20.80 9.65 5.82
CA ALA A 40 -21.91 10.28 5.08
C ALA A 40 -23.28 10.05 5.74
N ILE A 41 -23.35 9.18 6.75
CA ILE A 41 -24.53 9.06 7.61
C ILE A 41 -24.81 10.36 8.38
N HIS A 42 -23.76 11.13 8.67
CA HIS A 42 -23.84 12.45 9.28
C HIS A 42 -24.04 13.51 8.19
N ARG A 43 -25.24 14.08 8.14
CA ARG A 43 -25.68 15.02 7.10
C ARG A 43 -24.69 16.19 6.96
N GLY A 44 -24.25 16.45 5.73
CA GLY A 44 -23.35 17.56 5.39
C GLY A 44 -21.89 17.39 5.83
N PHE A 45 -21.55 16.30 6.51
CA PHE A 45 -20.19 16.04 6.97
C PHE A 45 -19.29 15.57 5.82
N ASP A 46 -19.63 14.45 5.19
CA ASP A 46 -18.92 13.95 4.01
C ASP A 46 -19.45 14.61 2.72
N LYS A 47 -18.97 15.82 2.47
CA LYS A 47 -19.35 16.62 1.30
C LYS A 47 -18.98 15.96 -0.02
N GLN A 48 -17.92 15.15 -0.05
CA GLN A 48 -17.50 14.46 -1.27
C GLN A 48 -18.46 13.32 -1.59
N ALA A 49 -18.80 12.48 -0.62
CA ALA A 49 -19.77 11.40 -0.82
C ALA A 49 -21.15 11.94 -1.17
N GLU A 50 -21.60 13.02 -0.53
CA GLU A 50 -22.88 13.66 -0.88
C GLU A 50 -22.88 14.22 -2.31
N ALA A 51 -21.82 14.93 -2.72
CA ALA A 51 -21.69 15.41 -4.09
C ALA A 51 -21.65 14.26 -5.10
N ASP A 52 -20.91 13.19 -4.80
CA ASP A 52 -20.81 12.02 -5.67
C ASP A 52 -22.16 11.31 -5.80
N LEU A 53 -22.86 11.03 -4.69
CA LEU A 53 -24.16 10.36 -4.66
C LEU A 53 -25.26 11.16 -5.39
N SER A 54 -25.18 12.48 -5.34
CA SER A 54 -26.05 13.40 -6.09
C SER A 54 -25.73 13.52 -7.58
N GLY A 55 -24.59 12.97 -8.02
CA GLY A 55 -24.23 12.91 -9.43
C GLY A 55 -25.14 12.02 -10.27
N SER A 56 -25.08 12.19 -11.59
CA SER A 56 -25.74 11.28 -12.53
C SER A 56 -24.85 10.07 -12.87
N ARG A 57 -25.46 8.93 -13.24
CA ARG A 57 -24.77 7.69 -13.67
C ARG A 57 -23.94 6.99 -12.58
N ASN A 58 -24.47 7.02 -11.37
CA ASN A 58 -23.92 6.30 -10.23
C ASN A 58 -24.31 4.82 -10.27
N PHE A 59 -23.39 3.99 -9.79
CA PHE A 59 -23.73 2.65 -9.31
C PHE A 59 -23.71 2.72 -7.78
N ILE A 60 -24.84 2.45 -7.15
CA ILE A 60 -25.06 2.57 -5.71
C ILE A 60 -25.52 1.22 -5.18
N SER A 61 -25.07 0.85 -4.00
CA SER A 61 -25.44 -0.39 -3.34
C SER A 61 -25.61 -0.15 -1.84
N ASN A 62 -26.52 -0.89 -1.21
CA ASN A 62 -26.77 -0.84 0.24
C ASN A 62 -27.26 0.52 0.77
N PHE A 63 -28.10 1.21 -0.01
CA PHE A 63 -28.90 2.36 0.43
C PHE A 63 -30.39 2.02 0.38
N GLU A 64 -31.20 2.69 1.21
CA GLU A 64 -32.67 2.60 1.09
C GLU A 64 -33.16 3.29 -0.18
N PRO A 65 -34.08 2.68 -0.94
CA PRO A 65 -34.78 3.36 -2.03
C PRO A 65 -35.90 4.24 -1.45
N LEU A 66 -35.69 5.54 -1.39
CA LEU A 66 -36.66 6.51 -0.85
C LEU A 66 -37.62 6.96 -1.95
N ASN A 67 -38.92 6.98 -1.65
CA ASN A 67 -39.96 7.46 -2.56
C ASN A 67 -40.35 8.92 -2.27
N HIS A 68 -41.30 9.46 -3.06
CA HIS A 68 -41.82 10.83 -2.90
C HIS A 68 -42.30 11.15 -1.48
N ALA A 69 -43.03 10.25 -0.83
CA ALA A 69 -43.57 10.49 0.51
C ALA A 69 -42.46 10.54 1.57
N ASP A 70 -41.43 9.68 1.43
CA ASP A 70 -40.27 9.70 2.31
C ASP A 70 -39.54 11.04 2.23
N ILE A 71 -39.32 11.55 1.02
CA ILE A 71 -38.64 12.83 0.81
C ILE A 71 -39.50 14.02 1.24
N GLN A 72 -40.81 13.97 1.04
CA GLN A 72 -41.73 15.00 1.51
C GLN A 72 -41.65 15.14 3.04
N HIS A 73 -41.70 14.01 3.75
CA HIS A 73 -41.58 14.00 5.21
C HIS A 73 -40.17 14.44 5.68
N MET A 74 -39.11 14.16 4.90
CA MET A 74 -37.77 14.72 5.18
C MET A 74 -37.75 16.24 5.00
N ALA A 75 -38.37 16.78 3.96
CA ALA A 75 -38.39 18.21 3.64
C ALA A 75 -39.20 19.05 4.65
N GLU A 76 -40.21 18.47 5.30
CA GLU A 76 -40.96 19.11 6.40
C GLU A 76 -40.07 19.42 7.62
N ARG A 77 -38.97 18.67 7.78
CA ARG A 77 -37.97 18.90 8.85
C ARG A 77 -36.87 19.82 8.34
N ILE A 78 -37.19 21.11 8.21
CA ILE A 78 -36.34 22.11 7.54
C ILE A 78 -34.91 22.14 8.08
N VAL A 79 -34.71 22.23 9.40
CA VAL A 79 -33.36 22.28 10.02
C VAL A 79 -32.52 21.06 9.65
N ASP A 80 -33.17 19.91 9.67
CA ASP A 80 -32.62 18.59 9.40
C ASP A 80 -32.25 18.42 7.92
N PHE A 81 -33.02 19.04 7.03
CA PHE A 81 -32.82 19.05 5.58
C PHE A 81 -31.71 20.03 5.19
N ASP A 82 -31.66 21.20 5.84
CA ASP A 82 -30.64 22.22 5.60
C ASP A 82 -29.24 21.79 6.05
N ALA A 83 -29.14 20.77 6.91
CA ALA A 83 -27.88 20.17 7.31
C ALA A 83 -27.16 19.41 6.17
N PHE A 84 -27.89 18.95 5.14
CA PHE A 84 -27.26 18.34 3.96
C PHE A 84 -26.43 19.35 3.17
N SER A 85 -25.41 18.89 2.45
CA SER A 85 -24.74 19.71 1.45
C SER A 85 -25.68 20.09 0.31
N LYS A 86 -25.38 21.21 -0.37
CA LYS A 86 -26.20 21.73 -1.46
C LYS A 86 -26.49 20.69 -2.57
N PRO A 87 -25.52 19.88 -3.05
CA PRO A 87 -25.81 18.83 -4.04
C PRO A 87 -26.86 17.82 -3.57
N MET A 88 -26.80 17.38 -2.31
CA MET A 88 -27.76 16.43 -1.75
C MET A 88 -29.14 17.07 -1.58
N GLN A 89 -29.20 18.31 -1.08
CA GLN A 89 -30.46 19.05 -1.03
C GLN A 89 -31.12 19.17 -2.41
N ASP A 90 -30.34 19.47 -3.45
CA ASP A 90 -30.85 19.64 -4.81
C ASP A 90 -31.35 18.31 -5.40
N LEU A 91 -30.65 17.21 -5.17
CA LEU A 91 -31.10 15.86 -5.55
C LEU A 91 -32.43 15.48 -4.87
N LEU A 92 -32.54 15.72 -3.57
CA LEU A 92 -33.76 15.39 -2.83
C LEU A 92 -34.92 16.31 -3.27
N ARG A 93 -34.67 17.60 -3.51
CA ARG A 93 -35.69 18.51 -4.05
C ARG A 93 -36.11 18.15 -5.47
N SER A 94 -35.21 17.63 -6.31
CA SER A 94 -35.57 17.21 -7.66
C SER A 94 -36.56 16.06 -7.64
N MET A 95 -36.47 15.15 -6.66
CA MET A 95 -37.48 14.10 -6.44
C MET A 95 -38.87 14.73 -6.28
N LEU A 96 -39.03 15.74 -5.42
CA LEU A 96 -40.33 16.39 -5.19
C LEU A 96 -40.87 17.17 -6.40
N GLN A 97 -39.99 17.58 -7.31
CA GLN A 97 -40.36 18.34 -8.51
C GLN A 97 -40.74 17.44 -9.69
N ASP A 98 -40.11 16.26 -9.78
CA ASP A 98 -40.31 15.31 -10.85
C ASP A 98 -41.35 14.25 -10.45
N LYS A 99 -42.56 14.38 -10.99
CA LYS A 99 -43.67 13.45 -10.70
C LYS A 99 -43.45 12.05 -11.27
N ASP A 100 -42.55 11.90 -12.25
CA ASP A 100 -42.25 10.61 -12.88
C ASP A 100 -41.09 9.89 -12.17
N ALA A 101 -40.39 10.56 -11.24
CA ALA A 101 -39.33 9.94 -10.45
C ALA A 101 -39.91 8.96 -9.43
N GLU A 102 -39.44 7.71 -9.45
CA GLU A 102 -39.92 6.66 -8.53
C GLU A 102 -39.10 6.56 -7.25
N PHE A 103 -37.76 6.67 -7.34
CA PHE A 103 -36.86 6.47 -6.22
C PHE A 103 -35.64 7.39 -6.24
N VAL A 104 -35.15 7.74 -5.06
CA VAL A 104 -33.89 8.43 -4.83
C VAL A 104 -33.14 7.80 -3.65
N VAL A 105 -31.83 8.01 -3.56
CA VAL A 105 -31.04 7.63 -2.37
C VAL A 105 -30.60 8.87 -1.61
N CYS A 106 -30.42 8.74 -0.29
CA CYS A 106 -29.87 9.78 0.55
C CYS A 106 -28.62 9.26 1.27
N SER A 107 -27.59 10.10 1.39
CA SER A 107 -26.35 9.79 2.13
C SER A 107 -26.61 9.29 3.55
N ALA A 108 -27.61 9.88 4.22
CA ALA A 108 -27.97 9.56 5.60
C ALA A 108 -28.90 8.34 5.76
N THR A 109 -29.26 7.65 4.68
CA THR A 109 -30.17 6.49 4.74
C THR A 109 -29.56 5.22 4.12
N PRO A 110 -28.52 4.63 4.75
CA PRO A 110 -28.07 3.29 4.39
C PRO A 110 -29.21 2.27 4.52
N ARG A 111 -29.14 1.22 3.71
CA ARG A 111 -30.11 0.11 3.72
C ARG A 111 -30.25 -0.48 5.13
N LYS A 112 -31.48 -0.69 5.57
CA LYS A 112 -31.83 -1.40 6.80
C LYS A 112 -31.78 -2.90 6.57
N ILE A 113 -31.17 -3.60 7.53
CA ILE A 113 -31.17 -5.05 7.64
C ILE A 113 -31.90 -5.35 8.95
N GLY A 114 -33.18 -5.73 8.84
CA GLY A 114 -34.10 -5.68 9.98
C GLY A 114 -34.31 -4.23 10.42
N ASN A 115 -34.04 -3.94 11.70
CA ASN A 115 -34.21 -2.60 12.27
C ASN A 115 -32.91 -1.77 12.31
N VAL A 116 -31.80 -2.29 11.78
CA VAL A 116 -30.48 -1.68 11.89
C VAL A 116 -29.97 -1.27 10.52
N SER A 117 -29.49 -0.04 10.39
CA SER A 117 -28.80 0.43 9.19
C SER A 117 -27.50 -0.33 8.98
N THR A 118 -27.26 -0.78 7.75
CA THR A 118 -26.01 -1.42 7.38
C THR A 118 -24.82 -0.50 7.62
N LYS A 119 -23.71 -1.08 8.12
CA LYS A 119 -22.40 -0.41 8.25
C LYS A 119 -21.56 -0.53 6.97
N ASN A 120 -22.17 -0.91 5.85
CA ASN A 120 -21.50 -1.09 4.56
C ASN A 120 -22.28 -0.45 3.39
N PRO A 121 -22.67 0.85 3.48
CA PRO A 121 -23.16 1.59 2.33
C PRO A 121 -22.07 1.67 1.26
N ARG A 122 -22.43 1.62 -0.03
CA ARG A 122 -21.43 1.58 -1.11
C ARG A 122 -21.85 2.36 -2.34
N TYR A 123 -20.86 2.96 -3.00
CA TYR A 123 -21.04 3.53 -4.33
C TYR A 123 -19.73 3.45 -5.14
N LEU A 124 -19.84 3.45 -6.47
CA LEU A 124 -18.67 3.53 -7.36
C LEU A 124 -18.35 4.99 -7.69
N GLN A 125 -17.41 5.57 -6.93
CA GLN A 125 -16.87 6.90 -7.17
C GLN A 125 -16.04 6.91 -8.46
N SER A 126 -16.31 7.84 -9.37
CA SER A 126 -15.41 8.05 -10.52
C SER A 126 -14.08 8.63 -10.03
N ARG A 127 -12.95 8.12 -10.54
CA ARG A 127 -11.63 8.54 -10.08
C ARG A 127 -11.45 10.07 -10.10
N PRO A 128 -11.03 10.69 -8.97
CA PRO A 128 -10.90 12.14 -8.89
C PRO A 128 -9.95 12.75 -9.93
N ASP A 129 -8.88 12.05 -10.31
CA ASP A 129 -7.94 12.51 -11.33
C ASP A 129 -8.51 12.50 -12.75
N MET A 130 -9.66 11.84 -12.96
CA MET A 130 -10.39 11.79 -14.23
C MET A 130 -11.58 12.75 -14.26
N THR A 131 -12.25 12.96 -13.12
CA THR A 131 -13.34 13.94 -13.00
C THR A 131 -12.83 15.37 -12.91
N ASN A 132 -11.68 15.57 -12.23
CA ASN A 132 -10.96 16.82 -12.20
C ASN A 132 -9.50 16.61 -12.66
N PRO A 133 -9.22 16.69 -13.97
CA PRO A 133 -7.88 16.46 -14.51
C PRO A 133 -6.93 17.63 -14.27
N PHE A 134 -7.42 18.80 -13.84
CA PHE A 134 -6.64 20.03 -13.75
C PHE A 134 -5.44 19.94 -12.78
N PRO A 135 -5.58 19.42 -11.54
CA PRO A 135 -4.45 19.26 -10.64
C PRO A 135 -3.34 18.38 -11.22
N ARG A 136 -3.72 17.26 -11.86
CA ARG A 136 -2.77 16.37 -12.53
C ARG A 136 -2.06 17.06 -13.70
N TYR A 137 -2.81 17.82 -14.50
CA TYR A 137 -2.24 18.61 -15.58
C TYR A 137 -1.22 19.63 -15.05
N VAL A 138 -1.56 20.39 -14.02
CA VAL A 138 -0.65 21.38 -13.40
C VAL A 138 0.60 20.71 -12.85
N ALA A 139 0.46 19.59 -12.14
CA ALA A 139 1.58 18.83 -11.60
C ALA A 139 2.53 18.34 -12.72
N GLU A 140 1.99 17.76 -13.80
CA GLU A 140 2.80 17.31 -14.94
C GLU A 140 3.49 18.50 -15.63
N ARG A 141 2.80 19.63 -15.80
CA ARG A 141 3.40 20.84 -16.40
C ARG A 141 4.52 21.41 -15.55
N GLY A 142 4.32 21.53 -14.24
CA GLY A 142 5.35 21.97 -13.31
C GLY A 142 6.57 21.05 -13.35
N LEU A 143 6.36 19.74 -13.33
CA LEU A 143 7.43 18.74 -13.44
C LEU A 143 8.22 18.88 -14.74
N ARG A 144 7.53 19.02 -15.87
CA ARG A 144 8.15 19.17 -17.19
C ARG A 144 8.98 20.44 -17.28
N LEU A 145 8.47 21.56 -16.77
CA LEU A 145 9.21 22.83 -16.75
C LEU A 145 10.44 22.73 -15.85
N HIS A 146 10.29 22.17 -14.66
CA HIS A 146 11.40 22.00 -13.71
C HIS A 146 12.53 21.12 -14.25
N ARG A 147 12.18 20.03 -14.97
CA ARG A 147 13.15 19.07 -15.53
C ARG A 147 13.46 19.30 -17.01
N THR A 148 12.99 20.41 -17.59
CA THR A 148 13.17 20.77 -19.02
C THR A 148 12.78 19.63 -19.98
N ILE A 149 11.64 18.98 -19.74
CA ILE A 149 11.18 17.82 -20.50
C ILE A 149 10.37 18.28 -21.73
N PRO A 150 10.77 17.90 -22.97
CA PRO A 150 10.00 18.21 -24.16
C PRO A 150 8.58 17.61 -24.13
N MET A 151 7.63 18.28 -24.77
CA MET A 151 6.24 17.82 -24.85
C MET A 151 6.05 16.47 -25.55
N SER A 152 6.95 16.13 -26.46
CA SER A 152 6.97 14.86 -27.18
C SER A 152 7.53 13.69 -26.36
N LYS A 153 8.11 13.97 -25.18
CA LYS A 153 8.76 12.98 -24.32
C LYS A 153 7.90 12.64 -23.10
N PRO A 154 7.96 11.40 -22.59
CA PRO A 154 7.36 11.03 -21.32
C PRO A 154 7.95 11.84 -20.16
N ALA A 155 7.13 12.14 -19.14
CA ALA A 155 7.57 12.74 -17.89
C ALA A 155 7.50 11.69 -16.77
N PRO A 156 8.64 11.07 -16.37
CA PRO A 156 8.61 10.00 -15.38
C PRO A 156 8.28 10.56 -13.98
N PHE A 157 7.39 9.86 -13.27
CA PHE A 157 7.02 10.15 -11.89
C PHE A 157 7.14 8.86 -11.05
N PRO A 158 8.36 8.45 -10.67
CA PRO A 158 8.57 7.24 -9.88
C PRO A 158 8.13 7.45 -8.42
N VAL A 159 8.02 6.35 -7.67
CA VAL A 159 7.80 6.39 -6.22
C VAL A 159 9.08 6.89 -5.53
N HIS A 160 8.97 7.95 -4.73
CA HIS A 160 10.08 8.48 -3.93
C HIS A 160 10.10 7.98 -2.48
N SER A 161 8.96 7.55 -1.94
CA SER A 161 8.86 7.12 -0.54
C SER A 161 7.71 6.13 -0.34
N VAL A 162 7.87 5.22 0.63
CA VAL A 162 6.85 4.27 1.05
C VAL A 162 6.54 4.53 2.52
N LEU A 163 5.34 5.05 2.77
CA LEU A 163 4.81 5.33 4.10
C LEU A 163 3.59 4.43 4.33
N MET A 164 3.77 3.32 5.04
CA MET A 164 2.68 2.38 5.26
C MET A 164 1.80 2.82 6.42
N GLY A 165 0.48 2.82 6.24
CA GLY A 165 -0.44 3.06 7.34
C GLY A 165 -0.53 1.83 8.25
N ARG A 166 -0.42 2.03 9.57
CA ARG A 166 -0.72 1.00 10.56
C ARG A 166 -1.99 1.35 11.30
N ARG A 167 -2.94 0.42 11.32
CA ARG A 167 -4.13 0.57 12.16
C ARG A 167 -3.82 0.06 13.56
N ASN A 168 -3.60 1.00 14.46
CA ASN A 168 -3.40 0.72 15.87
C ASN A 168 -4.75 0.72 16.62
N ASN A 169 -4.83 -0.06 17.68
CA ASN A 169 -5.96 -0.07 18.61
C ASN A 169 -5.46 -0.05 20.06
N PRO A 170 -6.19 0.65 20.96
CA PRO A 170 -5.94 0.54 22.39
C PRO A 170 -6.33 -0.87 22.87
N PRO A 171 -5.86 -1.28 24.06
CA PRO A 171 -6.34 -2.51 24.69
C PRO A 171 -7.82 -2.37 25.10
N ASP A 172 -8.61 -3.42 24.93
CA ASP A 172 -9.95 -3.55 25.51
C ASP A 172 -9.99 -4.80 26.37
N LYS A 173 -9.78 -4.61 27.68
CA LYS A 173 -9.73 -5.71 28.65
C LYS A 173 -11.07 -6.44 28.77
N ALA A 174 -12.19 -5.74 28.58
CA ALA A 174 -13.51 -6.35 28.69
C ALA A 174 -13.82 -7.25 27.49
N ALA A 175 -13.35 -6.86 26.29
CA ALA A 175 -13.46 -7.65 25.07
C ALA A 175 -12.29 -8.64 24.87
N GLY A 176 -11.30 -8.67 25.76
CA GLY A 176 -10.10 -9.51 25.63
C GLY A 176 -9.17 -9.09 24.49
N ILE A 177 -9.24 -7.84 24.04
CA ILE A 177 -8.43 -7.31 22.93
C ILE A 177 -7.14 -6.72 23.50
N ARG A 178 -5.99 -7.24 23.04
CA ARG A 178 -4.65 -6.74 23.39
C ARG A 178 -4.32 -5.48 22.57
N SER A 179 -3.39 -4.67 23.08
CA SER A 179 -2.98 -3.44 22.40
C SER A 179 -2.14 -3.73 21.15
N LEU A 180 -2.39 -2.98 20.08
CA LEU A 180 -1.44 -2.82 18.96
C LEU A 180 -0.94 -1.37 18.84
N ALA A 181 -1.29 -0.50 19.80
CA ALA A 181 -0.92 0.92 19.80
C ALA A 181 0.48 1.17 20.39
N VAL A 182 1.45 0.36 19.98
CA VAL A 182 2.86 0.44 20.43
C VAL A 182 3.73 1.32 19.53
N TYR A 183 3.17 1.84 18.44
CA TYR A 183 3.88 2.69 17.49
C TYR A 183 3.65 4.17 17.79
N ASN A 184 4.69 4.98 17.63
CA ASN A 184 4.61 6.43 17.62
C ASN A 184 4.14 6.94 16.22
N PRO A 185 4.07 8.27 15.96
CA PRO A 185 3.57 8.80 14.70
C PRO A 185 4.28 8.28 13.44
N ILE A 186 5.60 8.09 13.49
CA ILE A 186 6.42 7.61 12.36
C ILE A 186 7.49 6.65 12.86
N HIS A 187 7.44 5.41 12.39
CA HIS A 187 8.51 4.43 12.57
C HIS A 187 9.28 4.20 11.27
N TYR A 188 10.56 3.90 11.40
CA TYR A 188 11.40 3.36 10.34
C TYR A 188 11.82 1.95 10.73
N GLN A 189 11.62 0.99 9.83
CA GLN A 189 12.09 -0.37 10.02
C GLN A 189 13.09 -0.73 8.92
N GLU A 190 14.21 -1.30 9.35
CA GLU A 190 15.12 -1.99 8.44
C GLU A 190 14.41 -3.20 7.82
N LEU A 191 14.91 -3.70 6.69
CA LEU A 191 14.18 -4.67 5.88
C LEU A 191 13.78 -5.96 6.64
N PRO A 192 14.60 -6.55 7.54
CA PRO A 192 14.16 -7.72 8.30
C PRO A 192 12.90 -7.44 9.14
N GLU A 193 12.90 -6.40 9.97
CA GLU A 193 11.75 -6.03 10.81
C GLU A 193 10.54 -5.62 9.97
N LEU A 194 10.77 -4.84 8.90
CA LEU A 194 9.73 -4.49 7.94
C LEU A 194 9.07 -5.74 7.36
N PHE A 195 9.86 -6.76 7.01
CA PHE A 195 9.32 -7.98 6.42
C PHE A 195 8.58 -8.86 7.42
N MET A 196 8.95 -8.84 8.70
CA MET A 196 8.11 -9.48 9.73
C MET A 196 6.69 -8.89 9.73
N ASP A 197 6.60 -7.55 9.66
CA ASP A 197 5.33 -6.86 9.58
C ASP A 197 4.58 -7.10 8.28
N LEU A 198 5.26 -7.09 7.14
CA LEU A 198 4.65 -7.33 5.83
C LEU A 198 4.13 -8.76 5.67
N ILE A 199 4.83 -9.75 6.25
CA ILE A 199 4.41 -11.15 6.29
C ILE A 199 3.12 -11.29 7.11
N CYS A 200 3.06 -10.64 8.28
CA CYS A 200 1.96 -10.84 9.22
C CYS A 200 0.77 -9.91 8.98
N SER A 201 1.00 -8.67 8.55
CA SER A 201 -0.03 -7.65 8.28
C SER A 201 -1.11 -7.61 9.37
N LEU A 202 -0.67 -7.31 10.59
CA LEU A 202 -1.51 -7.39 11.80
C LEU A 202 -2.57 -6.27 11.85
N THR A 203 -3.74 -6.61 12.37
CA THR A 203 -4.88 -5.69 12.51
C THR A 203 -5.63 -5.93 13.82
N GLY A 204 -6.09 -4.85 14.44
CA GLY A 204 -6.82 -4.89 15.72
C GLY A 204 -8.29 -5.28 15.61
N LYS A 205 -8.87 -5.30 14.40
CA LYS A 205 -10.28 -5.67 14.20
C LYS A 205 -10.38 -7.12 13.76
N SER A 206 -11.12 -7.91 14.55
CA SER A 206 -11.35 -9.35 14.39
C SER A 206 -10.16 -10.22 14.80
N PRO A 207 -9.90 -10.37 16.12
CA PRO A 207 -9.05 -11.46 16.61
C PRO A 207 -9.57 -12.78 16.01
N SER A 208 -8.71 -13.51 15.30
CA SER A 208 -9.04 -14.84 14.82
C SER A 208 -9.33 -15.78 16.01
N THR A 209 -9.79 -17.00 15.74
CA THR A 209 -9.84 -18.07 16.75
C THR A 209 -8.47 -18.36 17.38
N THR A 210 -7.38 -17.89 16.75
CA THR A 210 -6.00 -18.03 17.23
C THR A 210 -5.49 -16.81 17.98
N GLY A 211 -6.33 -15.79 18.19
CA GLY A 211 -6.06 -14.71 19.12
C GLY A 211 -5.49 -13.42 18.52
N PHE A 212 -5.20 -13.32 17.22
CA PHE A 212 -4.84 -12.05 16.54
C PHE A 212 -5.49 -11.89 15.17
N GLY A 213 -5.71 -10.64 14.74
CA GLY A 213 -6.14 -10.33 13.38
C GLY A 213 -4.91 -10.25 12.46
N SER A 214 -4.84 -11.10 11.44
CA SER A 214 -3.89 -10.98 10.33
C SER A 214 -4.66 -10.85 9.02
N GLU A 215 -4.26 -9.89 8.19
CA GLU A 215 -4.83 -9.70 6.84
C GLU A 215 -4.11 -10.56 5.77
N GLY A 216 -3.18 -11.43 6.20
CA GLY A 216 -2.27 -12.18 5.34
C GLY A 216 -1.18 -11.30 4.73
N ALA A 217 -0.16 -11.90 4.13
CA ALA A 217 0.99 -11.17 3.59
C ALA A 217 0.57 -9.99 2.70
N LEU A 218 1.17 -8.82 2.95
CA LEU A 218 0.93 -7.57 2.21
C LEU A 218 -0.54 -7.14 2.20
N THR A 219 -1.32 -7.50 3.22
CA THR A 219 -2.79 -7.35 3.30
C THR A 219 -3.54 -7.99 2.13
N LYS A 220 -2.96 -9.05 1.53
CA LYS A 220 -3.51 -9.71 0.33
C LYS A 220 -4.11 -11.08 0.60
N GLY A 221 -4.28 -11.49 1.86
CA GLY A 221 -4.78 -12.82 2.19
C GLY A 221 -6.09 -13.20 1.47
N PRO A 222 -7.14 -12.35 1.51
CA PRO A 222 -8.40 -12.62 0.80
C PRO A 222 -8.33 -12.53 -0.73
N PHE A 223 -7.20 -12.07 -1.29
CA PHE A 223 -7.07 -11.70 -2.71
C PHE A 223 -5.95 -12.46 -3.43
N ASN A 224 -5.25 -13.36 -2.74
CA ASN A 224 -4.15 -14.13 -3.32
C ASN A 224 -4.51 -15.63 -3.35
N MET A 225 -4.69 -16.14 -4.57
CA MET A 225 -4.97 -17.56 -4.82
C MET A 225 -3.70 -18.42 -4.98
N LEU A 226 -2.53 -17.82 -4.75
CA LEU A 226 -1.22 -18.48 -4.79
C LEU A 226 -0.60 -18.45 -3.39
N ARG A 227 0.44 -19.26 -3.17
CA ARG A 227 1.29 -19.14 -1.99
C ARG A 227 1.92 -17.75 -1.91
N TYR A 228 2.04 -17.21 -0.70
CA TYR A 228 2.51 -15.84 -0.48
C TYR A 228 3.96 -15.59 -0.90
N ALA A 229 4.76 -16.65 -1.05
CA ALA A 229 6.17 -16.56 -1.40
C ALA A 229 6.43 -15.74 -2.69
N ALA A 230 5.61 -15.92 -3.73
CA ALA A 230 5.78 -15.20 -4.99
C ALA A 230 5.72 -13.67 -4.79
N ASP A 231 4.75 -13.20 -4.01
CA ASP A 231 4.53 -11.79 -3.70
C ASP A 231 5.60 -11.25 -2.75
N LEU A 232 5.95 -12.00 -1.72
CA LEU A 232 6.95 -11.60 -0.72
C LEU A 232 8.35 -11.50 -1.34
N ASN A 233 8.76 -12.49 -2.13
CA ASN A 233 10.03 -12.48 -2.86
C ASN A 233 10.11 -11.29 -3.83
N ALA A 234 9.06 -11.05 -4.61
CA ALA A 234 9.01 -9.91 -5.52
C ALA A 234 9.05 -8.57 -4.77
N THR A 235 8.41 -8.49 -3.61
CA THR A 235 8.42 -7.30 -2.75
C THR A 235 9.80 -7.05 -2.18
N LEU A 236 10.51 -8.08 -1.70
CA LEU A 236 11.88 -7.91 -1.18
C LEU A 236 12.81 -7.42 -2.29
N VAL A 237 12.77 -8.06 -3.46
CA VAL A 237 13.55 -7.63 -4.62
C VAL A 237 13.23 -6.19 -5.00
N SER A 238 11.97 -5.75 -4.93
CA SER A 238 11.58 -4.35 -5.15
C SER A 238 12.30 -3.42 -4.18
N TYR A 239 12.24 -3.67 -2.88
CA TYR A 239 12.89 -2.83 -1.86
C TYR A 239 14.40 -2.76 -2.07
N LEU A 240 15.05 -3.91 -2.25
CA LEU A 240 16.50 -4.00 -2.47
C LEU A 240 16.97 -3.29 -3.74
N LEU A 241 16.21 -3.37 -4.84
CA LEU A 241 16.62 -2.73 -6.10
C LEU A 241 16.38 -1.22 -6.12
N THR A 242 15.30 -0.77 -5.47
CA THR A 242 14.90 0.64 -5.48
C THR A 242 15.48 1.46 -4.34
N ASP A 243 16.03 0.77 -3.32
CA ASP A 243 16.50 1.37 -2.08
C ASP A 243 15.43 2.22 -1.36
N LEU A 244 14.15 1.94 -1.62
CA LEU A 244 13.05 2.56 -0.89
C LEU A 244 13.08 2.14 0.59
N LYS A 245 12.76 3.07 1.48
CA LYS A 245 12.86 2.87 2.92
C LYS A 245 11.48 2.50 3.50
N GLY A 246 11.47 1.57 4.45
CA GLY A 246 10.26 1.07 5.10
C GLY A 246 9.83 1.97 6.25
N PHE A 247 9.12 3.06 5.94
CA PHE A 247 8.49 3.88 6.97
C PHE A 247 7.04 3.46 7.19
N SER A 248 6.55 3.65 8.42
CA SER A 248 5.15 3.45 8.76
C SER A 248 4.59 4.60 9.58
N THR A 249 3.29 4.85 9.45
CA THR A 249 2.58 5.94 10.13
C THR A 249 1.39 5.40 10.92
N ALA A 250 1.20 5.89 12.14
CA ALA A 250 0.09 5.46 12.99
C ALA A 250 -1.27 5.98 12.49
N ALA A 251 -2.30 5.15 12.61
CA ALA A 251 -3.71 5.48 12.43
C ALA A 251 -4.53 4.82 13.55
N GLY A 252 -5.67 5.41 13.90
CA GLY A 252 -6.50 4.98 15.02
C GLY A 252 -5.97 5.52 16.34
N HIS A 253 -4.93 4.92 16.89
CA HIS A 253 -4.39 5.27 18.21
C HIS A 253 -2.86 5.33 18.28
N ILE A 254 -2.34 6.13 19.20
CA ILE A 254 -0.93 6.12 19.64
C ILE A 254 -0.94 5.92 21.15
N GLY A 255 -0.45 4.76 21.61
CA GLY A 255 -0.72 4.32 22.99
C GLY A 255 -2.20 4.10 23.26
N PRO A 256 -2.57 3.72 24.49
CA PRO A 256 -3.96 3.48 24.87
C PRO A 256 -4.82 4.74 24.91
N ASN A 257 -4.22 5.92 25.18
CA ASN A 257 -4.98 7.10 25.61
C ASN A 257 -5.10 8.17 24.52
N VAL A 258 -4.32 8.11 23.44
CA VAL A 258 -4.37 9.11 22.36
C VAL A 258 -5.02 8.52 21.12
N GLN A 259 -6.26 8.93 20.85
CA GLN A 259 -6.94 8.66 19.59
C GLN A 259 -6.50 9.69 18.55
N VAL A 260 -6.01 9.22 17.41
CA VAL A 260 -5.53 10.04 16.30
C VAL A 260 -6.29 9.83 15.00
N ASP A 261 -7.18 8.83 14.95
CA ASP A 261 -7.96 8.44 13.77
C ASP A 261 -7.12 8.46 12.47
N HIS A 262 -7.32 9.46 11.62
CA HIS A 262 -6.53 9.66 10.40
C HIS A 262 -5.72 10.96 10.38
N ASP A 263 -5.64 11.71 11.48
CA ASP A 263 -4.95 13.00 11.55
C ASP A 263 -3.47 12.86 11.18
N ILE A 264 -2.81 11.83 11.72
CA ILE A 264 -1.41 11.51 11.38
C ILE A 264 -1.32 11.05 9.92
N SER A 265 -2.27 10.24 9.45
CA SER A 265 -2.28 9.74 8.07
C SER A 265 -2.36 10.88 7.04
N LEU A 266 -3.07 11.97 7.36
CA LEU A 266 -3.19 13.17 6.54
C LEU A 266 -1.98 14.10 6.69
N LEU A 267 -1.45 14.23 7.90
CA LEU A 267 -0.35 15.16 8.19
C LEU A 267 1.00 14.67 7.64
N ILE A 268 1.33 13.39 7.78
CA ILE A 268 2.69 12.93 7.45
C ILE A 268 3.04 13.14 5.96
N PRO A 269 2.16 12.87 4.98
CA PRO A 269 2.44 13.19 3.58
C PRO A 269 2.80 14.66 3.34
N GLU A 270 2.16 15.58 4.08
CA GLU A 270 2.44 17.02 4.02
C GLU A 270 3.83 17.34 4.59
N VAL A 271 4.23 16.74 5.71
CA VAL A 271 5.59 16.91 6.23
C VAL A 271 6.60 16.34 5.24
N TRP A 272 6.33 15.13 4.75
CA TRP A 272 7.27 14.36 3.94
C TRP A 272 7.56 14.99 2.58
N CYS A 273 6.53 15.54 1.93
CA CYS A 273 6.68 16.20 0.62
C CYS A 273 7.51 17.48 0.71
N ARG A 274 7.63 18.08 1.90
CA ARG A 274 8.44 19.27 2.19
C ARG A 274 9.87 18.95 2.61
N LEU A 275 10.23 17.68 2.80
CA LEU A 275 11.62 17.24 3.09
C LEU A 275 12.48 17.22 1.82
N GLU A 276 13.74 17.60 1.94
CA GLU A 276 14.75 17.37 0.91
C GLU A 276 15.08 15.87 0.80
N PRO A 277 15.58 15.38 -0.35
CA PRO A 277 15.89 13.96 -0.52
C PRO A 277 16.79 13.38 0.57
N HIS A 278 17.86 14.08 0.95
CA HIS A 278 18.78 13.63 2.00
C HIS A 278 18.17 13.67 3.41
N GLU A 279 17.16 14.51 3.64
CA GLU A 279 16.43 14.59 4.93
C GLU A 279 15.44 13.44 5.11
N ARG A 280 15.19 12.65 4.06
CA ARG A 280 14.36 11.43 4.12
C ARG A 280 15.20 10.17 4.35
N GLU A 281 16.52 10.27 4.28
CA GLU A 281 17.42 9.14 4.42
C GLU A 281 17.57 8.72 5.90
N PRO A 282 17.28 7.45 6.26
CA PRO A 282 17.38 6.99 7.64
C PRO A 282 18.76 7.22 8.24
N ALA A 283 19.83 7.02 7.48
CA ALA A 283 21.19 7.25 7.95
C ALA A 283 21.42 8.71 8.39
N HIS A 284 20.87 9.67 7.63
CA HIS A 284 20.92 11.09 7.99
C HIS A 284 20.10 11.36 9.25
N LEU A 285 18.85 10.87 9.29
CA LEU A 285 17.95 11.06 10.42
C LEU A 285 18.49 10.44 11.72
N ILE A 286 19.15 9.28 11.65
CA ILE A 286 19.81 8.62 12.79
C ILE A 286 21.02 9.43 13.24
N ALA A 287 21.90 9.84 12.32
CA ALA A 287 23.08 10.65 12.64
C ALA A 287 22.70 12.00 13.28
N GLU A 288 21.58 12.58 12.85
CA GLU A 288 21.04 13.79 13.44
C GLU A 288 20.33 13.53 14.78
N GLY A 289 19.98 12.29 15.14
CA GLY A 289 19.17 11.98 16.32
C GLY A 289 17.68 12.31 16.15
N SER A 290 17.23 12.47 14.91
CA SER A 290 15.84 12.59 14.51
C SER A 290 15.12 11.22 14.46
N LEU A 291 15.88 10.12 14.34
CA LEU A 291 15.42 8.76 14.58
C LEU A 291 16.19 8.14 15.77
N GLU A 292 15.49 7.43 16.65
CA GLU A 292 16.10 6.65 17.74
C GLU A 292 15.79 5.15 17.56
N LYS A 293 16.81 4.30 17.76
CA LYS A 293 16.64 2.84 17.74
C LYS A 293 15.94 2.39 19.01
N LEU A 294 14.94 1.54 18.88
CA LEU A 294 14.34 0.84 20.00
C LEU A 294 15.17 -0.41 20.30
N ASN A 295 15.53 -0.61 21.57
CA ASN A 295 16.30 -1.77 22.01
C ASN A 295 15.42 -2.67 22.87
N ASP A 296 15.76 -3.95 22.95
CA ASP A 296 15.09 -4.89 23.83
C ASP A 296 15.22 -4.44 25.29
N VAL A 297 14.16 -4.65 26.07
CA VAL A 297 14.05 -4.15 27.45
C VAL A 297 13.65 -5.30 28.37
N GLU A 298 14.31 -5.41 29.53
CA GLU A 298 13.81 -6.25 30.61
C GLU A 298 12.64 -5.57 31.32
N TYR A 299 11.46 -6.18 31.27
CA TYR A 299 10.26 -5.68 31.93
C TYR A 299 9.62 -6.79 32.75
N LYS A 300 9.44 -6.54 34.07
CA LYS A 300 8.88 -7.52 35.02
C LYS A 300 9.58 -8.90 34.99
N GLY A 301 10.89 -8.93 34.78
CA GLY A 301 11.71 -10.15 34.76
C GLY A 301 11.69 -10.93 33.44
N GLU A 302 11.13 -10.35 32.38
CA GLU A 302 11.11 -10.92 31.04
C GLU A 302 11.76 -9.96 30.03
N MET A 303 12.54 -10.51 29.10
CA MET A 303 13.09 -9.72 27.99
C MET A 303 12.02 -9.49 26.92
N ILE A 304 11.70 -8.23 26.66
CA ILE A 304 10.72 -7.81 25.66
C ILE A 304 11.45 -7.37 24.38
N PRO A 305 11.16 -7.97 23.22
CA PRO A 305 11.87 -7.72 21.96
C PRO A 305 11.39 -6.43 21.26
N VAL A 306 11.51 -5.28 21.93
CA VAL A 306 11.08 -3.96 21.41
C VAL A 306 11.87 -3.56 20.16
N SER A 307 13.07 -4.11 19.96
CA SER A 307 13.87 -3.88 18.74
C SER A 307 13.16 -4.23 17.44
N ARG A 308 12.16 -5.13 17.46
CA ARG A 308 11.34 -5.46 16.29
C ARG A 308 10.53 -4.28 15.75
N LEU A 309 10.30 -3.26 16.56
CA LEU A 309 9.64 -2.01 16.15
C LEU A 309 10.58 -1.07 15.36
N GLY A 310 11.86 -1.40 15.26
CA GLY A 310 12.88 -0.64 14.54
C GLY A 310 13.24 0.67 15.21
N TYR A 311 13.09 1.76 14.48
CA TYR A 311 13.38 3.13 14.91
C TYR A 311 12.10 3.93 14.92
N ARG A 312 12.09 5.00 15.71
CA ARG A 312 10.97 5.93 15.77
C ARG A 312 11.44 7.37 15.72
N ILE A 313 10.58 8.28 15.25
CA ILE A 313 10.92 9.71 15.27
C ILE A 313 11.04 10.25 16.68
N THR A 314 11.93 11.23 16.86
CA THR A 314 12.16 11.88 18.16
C THR A 314 11.59 13.29 18.20
N ARG A 315 11.65 13.94 19.37
CA ARG A 315 11.36 15.37 19.52
C ARG A 315 12.22 16.25 18.59
N ARG A 316 13.42 15.78 18.23
CA ARG A 316 14.32 16.49 17.31
C ARG A 316 13.78 16.48 15.87
N PHE A 317 13.20 15.37 15.41
CA PHE A 317 12.52 15.31 14.11
C PHE A 317 11.41 16.35 14.03
N VAL A 318 10.55 16.39 15.06
CA VAL A 318 9.45 17.36 15.15
C VAL A 318 10.00 18.79 15.09
N ARG A 319 10.99 19.12 15.92
CA ARG A 319 11.62 20.45 15.93
C ARG A 319 12.15 20.86 14.55
N ASN A 320 12.86 19.95 13.88
CA ASN A 320 13.61 20.27 12.67
C ASN A 320 12.71 20.36 11.42
N TYR A 321 11.64 19.56 11.37
CA TYR A 321 10.85 19.40 10.15
C TYR A 321 9.40 19.89 10.25
N PHE A 322 8.78 19.89 11.43
CA PHE A 322 7.38 20.30 11.56
C PHE A 322 7.19 21.82 11.46
N GLY A 323 8.26 22.60 11.65
CA GLY A 323 8.25 24.06 11.44
C GLY A 323 7.91 24.48 10.00
N ARG A 324 7.90 23.54 9.05
CA ARG A 324 7.48 23.77 7.64
C ARG A 324 5.96 23.79 7.46
N ILE A 325 5.21 23.46 8.51
CA ILE A 325 3.74 23.41 8.52
C ILE A 325 3.18 24.19 9.72
N PHE A 326 3.79 24.06 10.89
CA PHE A 326 3.30 24.62 12.15
C PHE A 326 4.21 25.71 12.70
N ASP A 327 3.62 26.79 13.20
CA ASP A 327 4.34 27.88 13.88
C ASP A 327 4.96 27.43 15.22
N HIS A 328 4.32 26.46 15.88
CA HIS A 328 4.75 25.90 17.16
C HIS A 328 4.96 24.37 17.04
N PRO A 329 6.02 23.91 16.36
CA PRO A 329 6.19 22.49 16.05
C PRO A 329 6.28 21.61 17.30
N LEU A 330 6.90 22.10 18.38
CA LEU A 330 7.10 21.34 19.61
C LEU A 330 5.83 21.09 20.44
N SER A 331 4.71 21.75 20.13
CA SER A 331 3.41 21.48 20.76
C SER A 331 2.56 20.48 19.98
N VAL A 332 2.99 20.07 18.78
CA VAL A 332 2.22 19.15 17.93
C VAL A 332 2.21 17.75 18.53
N PHE A 333 3.39 17.24 18.90
CA PHE A 333 3.54 15.95 19.58
C PHE A 333 4.23 16.13 20.92
N ASP A 334 3.51 15.79 21.99
CA ASP A 334 4.05 15.74 23.34
C ASP A 334 4.84 14.43 23.58
N GLU A 335 5.34 14.25 24.81
CA GLU A 335 6.08 13.05 25.16
C GLU A 335 5.21 11.78 25.12
N ASN A 336 3.91 11.88 25.45
CA ASN A 336 3.00 10.74 25.42
C ASN A 336 2.79 10.20 24.01
N ILE A 337 2.77 11.08 23.00
CA ILE A 337 2.67 10.70 21.59
C ILE A 337 3.99 10.14 21.07
N LEU A 338 5.11 10.78 21.39
CA LEU A 338 6.42 10.35 20.89
C LEU A 338 6.91 9.04 21.55
N LYS A 339 6.49 8.81 22.79
CA LYS A 339 6.87 7.66 23.63
C LYS A 339 5.63 6.98 24.21
N PRO A 340 4.85 6.23 23.41
CA PRO A 340 3.59 5.63 23.86
C PRO A 340 3.72 4.73 25.11
N GLU A 341 4.90 4.19 25.40
CA GLU A 341 5.19 3.42 26.62
C GLU A 341 4.99 4.20 27.92
N VAL A 342 5.06 5.55 27.90
CA VAL A 342 4.85 6.37 29.11
C VAL A 342 3.37 6.50 29.48
N GLN A 343 2.46 6.20 28.55
CA GLN A 343 1.02 6.25 28.80
C GLN A 343 0.56 5.06 29.66
N ASP A 344 1.05 3.86 29.34
CA ASP A 344 0.81 2.61 30.06
C ASP A 344 1.85 1.56 29.62
N ALA A 345 2.88 1.37 30.45
CA ALA A 345 3.95 0.43 30.17
C ALA A 345 3.46 -1.01 30.06
N ASP A 346 2.46 -1.42 30.85
CA ASP A 346 1.94 -2.78 30.82
C ASP A 346 1.28 -3.08 29.48
N SER A 347 0.41 -2.18 29.01
CA SER A 347 -0.25 -2.33 27.71
C SER A 347 0.74 -2.24 26.55
N PHE A 348 1.78 -1.41 26.67
CA PHE A 348 2.82 -1.28 25.65
C PHE A 348 3.64 -2.56 25.49
N TYR A 349 4.25 -3.05 26.57
CA TYR A 349 5.10 -4.24 26.50
C TYR A 349 4.29 -5.51 26.21
N ASP A 350 3.06 -5.62 26.71
CA ASP A 350 2.14 -6.71 26.31
C ASP A 350 1.83 -6.65 24.81
N GLY A 351 1.59 -5.47 24.25
CA GLY A 351 1.36 -5.28 22.82
C GLY A 351 2.56 -5.66 21.96
N VAL A 352 3.79 -5.36 22.40
CA VAL A 352 5.01 -5.80 21.70
C VAL A 352 5.12 -7.33 21.71
N LYS A 353 4.90 -7.97 22.86
CA LYS A 353 4.87 -9.44 22.94
C LYS A 353 3.81 -10.03 22.03
N TYR A 354 2.64 -9.42 22.00
CA TYR A 354 1.54 -9.87 21.15
C TYR A 354 1.89 -9.86 19.66
N ILE A 355 2.55 -8.80 19.18
CA ILE A 355 3.09 -8.74 17.82
C ILE A 355 4.08 -9.90 17.58
N CYS A 356 4.95 -10.18 18.55
CA CYS A 356 5.96 -11.23 18.43
C CYS A 356 5.37 -12.64 18.43
N ASP A 357 4.36 -12.89 19.25
CA ASP A 357 3.59 -14.13 19.26
C ASP A 357 2.91 -14.35 17.91
N ALA A 358 2.34 -13.28 17.34
CA ALA A 358 1.72 -13.33 16.02
C ALA A 358 2.73 -13.58 14.90
N HIS A 359 3.93 -12.97 14.97
CA HIS A 359 5.03 -13.26 14.06
C HIS A 359 5.40 -14.74 14.07
N ARG A 360 5.57 -15.32 15.27
CA ARG A 360 5.87 -16.75 15.41
C ARG A 360 4.78 -17.61 14.77
N GLN A 361 3.52 -17.36 15.12
CA GLN A 361 2.43 -18.19 14.65
C GLN A 361 2.26 -18.12 13.11
N VAL A 362 2.35 -16.93 12.51
CA VAL A 362 2.30 -16.81 11.05
C VAL A 362 3.48 -17.52 10.38
N ALA A 363 4.67 -17.43 10.99
CA ALA A 363 5.85 -18.13 10.48
C ALA A 363 5.71 -19.66 10.56
N GLU A 364 5.15 -20.20 11.66
CA GLU A 364 4.83 -21.61 11.80
C GLU A 364 3.85 -22.08 10.71
N GLN A 365 2.81 -21.31 10.42
CA GLN A 365 1.88 -21.62 9.33
C GLN A 365 2.58 -21.69 7.97
N TYR A 366 3.56 -20.83 7.71
CA TYR A 366 4.30 -20.84 6.44
C TYR A 366 5.25 -22.03 6.33
N LEU A 367 5.73 -22.57 7.45
CA LEU A 367 6.48 -23.82 7.50
C LEU A 367 5.56 -25.02 7.24
N GLU A 368 4.33 -24.97 7.72
CA GLU A 368 3.35 -26.06 7.57
C GLU A 368 2.73 -26.13 6.16
N ASP A 369 2.44 -24.98 5.53
CA ASP A 369 1.68 -24.91 4.27
C ASP A 369 2.55 -25.03 2.99
N GLY A 370 3.87 -25.10 3.17
CA GLY A 370 4.84 -25.20 2.09
C GLY A 370 5.25 -23.85 1.48
N THR A 371 4.90 -22.73 2.10
CA THR A 371 5.28 -21.38 1.65
C THR A 371 6.76 -21.12 1.90
N ALA A 372 7.29 -21.56 3.04
CA ALA A 372 8.67 -21.30 3.45
C ALA A 372 9.69 -21.83 2.43
N GLU A 373 9.45 -22.99 1.82
CA GLU A 373 10.32 -23.63 0.83
C GLU A 373 10.41 -22.84 -0.49
N GLN A 374 9.43 -21.98 -0.76
CA GLN A 374 9.39 -21.14 -1.96
C GLN A 374 9.95 -19.74 -1.70
N LEU A 375 10.25 -19.39 -0.45
CA LEU A 375 10.83 -18.10 -0.12
C LEU A 375 12.30 -18.03 -0.57
N CYS A 376 12.69 -16.85 -1.03
CA CYS A 376 14.10 -16.54 -1.29
C CYS A 376 14.92 -16.63 0.01
N PRO A 377 16.24 -16.88 -0.07
CA PRO A 377 17.07 -17.17 1.10
C PRO A 377 16.93 -16.19 2.28
N PRO A 378 16.89 -14.85 2.08
CA PRO A 378 16.73 -13.91 3.20
C PRO A 378 15.40 -14.09 3.94
N LEU A 379 14.31 -14.33 3.22
CA LEU A 379 12.99 -14.51 3.82
C LEU A 379 12.81 -15.90 4.43
N ARG A 380 13.41 -16.93 3.84
CA ARG A 380 13.44 -18.28 4.45
C ARG A 380 14.10 -18.24 5.82
N ALA A 381 15.26 -17.59 5.92
CA ALA A 381 15.97 -17.40 7.18
C ALA A 381 15.14 -16.57 8.18
N LEU A 382 14.47 -15.51 7.70
CA LEU A 382 13.61 -14.68 8.53
C LEU A 382 12.42 -15.46 9.11
N ILE A 383 11.78 -16.34 8.33
CA ILE A 383 10.70 -17.22 8.81
C ILE A 383 11.18 -18.13 9.94
N ASP A 384 12.35 -18.76 9.81
CA ASP A 384 12.89 -19.60 10.87
C ASP A 384 13.23 -18.80 12.13
N ILE A 385 13.73 -17.57 11.98
CA ILE A 385 13.98 -16.66 13.11
C ILE A 385 12.66 -16.23 13.78
N MET A 386 11.61 -15.95 12.99
CA MET A 386 10.30 -15.60 13.53
C MET A 386 9.69 -16.76 14.31
N ALA A 387 9.79 -17.99 13.79
CA ALA A 387 9.21 -19.19 14.39
C ALA A 387 10.00 -19.70 15.61
N SER A 388 11.33 -19.80 15.49
CA SER A 388 12.20 -20.49 16.45
C SER A 388 13.21 -19.59 17.18
N GLY A 389 13.28 -18.31 16.82
CA GLY A 389 14.22 -17.35 17.39
C GLY A 389 15.60 -17.32 16.72
N SER A 390 15.95 -18.34 15.93
CA SER A 390 17.25 -18.38 15.22
C SER A 390 17.19 -19.15 13.91
N TYR A 391 18.15 -18.91 13.02
CA TYR A 391 18.38 -19.70 11.82
C TYR A 391 19.87 -20.00 11.68
N GLN A 392 20.27 -21.27 11.80
CA GLN A 392 21.68 -21.69 11.74
C GLN A 392 22.58 -20.92 12.74
N GLY A 393 22.04 -20.59 13.93
CA GLY A 393 22.73 -19.79 14.94
C GLY A 393 22.67 -18.27 14.73
N MET A 394 22.14 -17.80 13.60
CA MET A 394 21.89 -16.39 13.34
C MET A 394 20.60 -15.92 14.01
N THR A 395 20.61 -14.67 14.49
CA THR A 395 19.43 -13.95 14.98
C THR A 395 19.12 -12.80 14.02
N VAL A 396 18.07 -12.02 14.30
CA VAL A 396 17.72 -10.85 13.48
C VAL A 396 18.86 -9.83 13.43
N ASP A 397 19.68 -9.73 14.49
CA ASP A 397 20.79 -8.79 14.58
C ASP A 397 22.12 -9.32 14.03
N SER A 398 22.19 -10.59 13.63
CA SER A 398 23.40 -11.16 13.06
C SER A 398 23.81 -10.40 11.78
N PRO A 399 25.06 -9.90 11.69
CA PRO A 399 25.55 -9.19 10.52
C PRO A 399 25.40 -10.01 9.22
N GLU A 400 25.53 -11.32 9.31
CA GLU A 400 25.36 -12.25 8.21
C GLU A 400 23.93 -12.22 7.65
N LEU A 401 22.92 -12.23 8.53
CA LEU A 401 21.52 -12.08 8.13
C LEU A 401 21.28 -10.69 7.55
N ARG A 402 21.71 -9.63 8.22
CA ARG A 402 21.54 -8.25 7.76
C ARG A 402 22.14 -8.06 6.35
N ASN A 403 23.30 -8.68 6.09
CA ASN A 403 23.94 -8.65 4.78
C ASN A 403 23.11 -9.33 3.67
N MET A 404 22.27 -10.33 3.99
CA MET A 404 21.36 -10.96 3.02
C MET A 404 20.28 -9.99 2.51
N PHE A 405 19.97 -8.94 3.28
CA PHE A 405 19.01 -7.88 2.94
C PHE A 405 19.69 -6.65 2.32
N THR A 406 20.85 -6.82 1.67
CA THR A 406 21.51 -5.74 0.92
C THR A 406 21.34 -5.91 -0.58
N ARG A 407 21.39 -4.80 -1.30
CA ARG A 407 21.32 -4.80 -2.76
C ARG A 407 22.53 -5.50 -3.37
N GLU A 408 23.70 -5.32 -2.78
CA GLU A 408 24.96 -5.91 -3.20
C GLU A 408 24.87 -7.43 -3.17
N SER A 409 24.41 -7.99 -2.04
CA SER A 409 24.16 -9.43 -1.90
C SER A 409 23.13 -9.93 -2.89
N LEU A 410 22.02 -9.20 -3.13
CA LEU A 410 21.02 -9.57 -4.12
C LEU A 410 21.65 -9.73 -5.51
N LEU A 411 22.38 -8.72 -5.99
CA LEU A 411 22.94 -8.70 -7.34
C LEU A 411 24.02 -9.76 -7.58
N GLN A 412 24.73 -10.17 -6.53
CA GLN A 412 25.73 -11.23 -6.59
C GLN A 412 25.13 -12.63 -6.46
N SER A 413 23.89 -12.75 -5.99
CA SER A 413 23.27 -14.03 -5.67
C SER A 413 22.85 -14.83 -6.91
N GLU A 414 22.94 -16.15 -6.80
CA GLU A 414 22.46 -17.04 -7.87
C GLU A 414 20.93 -17.04 -7.95
N TRP A 415 20.24 -16.96 -6.81
CA TRP A 415 18.77 -16.96 -6.79
C TRP A 415 18.18 -15.75 -7.54
N TYR A 416 18.82 -14.58 -7.51
CA TYR A 416 18.38 -13.44 -8.33
C TYR A 416 18.66 -13.68 -9.82
N ARG A 417 19.83 -14.24 -10.17
CA ARG A 417 20.13 -14.60 -11.57
C ARG A 417 19.13 -15.60 -12.13
N ASP A 418 18.73 -16.59 -11.33
CA ASP A 418 17.69 -17.55 -11.70
C ASP A 418 16.36 -16.86 -11.98
N ARG A 419 15.98 -15.83 -11.20
CA ARG A 419 14.79 -15.03 -11.52
C ARG A 419 14.88 -14.35 -12.89
N LEU A 420 16.05 -13.84 -13.25
CA LEU A 420 16.25 -13.18 -14.55
C LEU A 420 16.18 -14.20 -15.70
N ARG A 421 16.83 -15.36 -15.54
CA ARG A 421 16.77 -16.46 -16.52
C ARG A 421 15.33 -16.98 -16.68
N ASN A 422 14.60 -17.14 -15.57
CA ASN A 422 13.21 -17.57 -15.59
C ASN A 422 12.30 -16.56 -16.29
N LYS A 423 12.56 -15.25 -16.11
CA LYS A 423 11.85 -14.21 -16.86
C LYS A 423 12.10 -14.32 -18.36
N GLN A 424 13.35 -14.47 -18.77
CA GLN A 424 13.71 -14.66 -20.19
C GLN A 424 13.05 -15.92 -20.77
N ALA A 425 13.11 -17.04 -20.05
CA ALA A 425 12.49 -18.29 -20.49
C ALA A 425 10.95 -18.17 -20.60
N SER A 426 10.31 -17.51 -19.64
CA SER A 426 8.86 -17.26 -19.67
C SER A 426 8.46 -16.33 -20.83
N ASP A 427 9.22 -15.27 -21.08
CA ASP A 427 8.99 -14.38 -22.22
C ASP A 427 9.15 -15.12 -23.55
N LEU A 428 10.16 -15.99 -23.65
CA LEU A 428 10.37 -16.82 -24.83
C LEU A 428 9.17 -17.76 -25.06
N ARG A 429 8.71 -18.47 -24.02
CA ARG A 429 7.52 -19.34 -24.10
C ARG A 429 6.28 -18.54 -24.53
N LEU A 430 6.05 -17.38 -23.92
CA LEU A 430 4.89 -16.55 -24.21
C LEU A 430 4.90 -16.03 -25.66
N MET A 431 6.02 -15.49 -26.12
CA MET A 431 6.15 -14.94 -27.48
C MET A 431 6.07 -16.04 -28.54
N THR A 432 6.62 -17.23 -28.28
CA THR A 432 6.49 -18.38 -29.18
C THR A 432 5.03 -18.80 -29.32
N ARG A 433 4.30 -18.93 -28.20
CA ARG A 433 2.86 -19.24 -28.22
C ARG A 433 2.04 -18.19 -28.99
N HIS A 434 2.39 -16.90 -28.88
CA HIS A 434 1.74 -15.85 -29.66
C HIS A 434 2.03 -15.98 -31.16
N LEU A 435 3.27 -16.30 -31.54
CA LEU A 435 3.62 -16.48 -32.94
C LEU A 435 2.87 -17.68 -33.55
N GLU A 436 2.85 -18.81 -32.85
CA GLU A 436 2.11 -20.02 -33.25
C GLU A 436 0.61 -19.72 -33.41
N TYR A 437 0.03 -18.99 -32.46
CA TYR A 437 -1.38 -18.56 -32.54
C TYR A 437 -1.66 -17.72 -33.78
N LEU A 438 -0.81 -16.72 -34.07
CA LEU A 438 -0.99 -15.86 -35.24
C LEU A 438 -0.79 -16.62 -36.55
N GLN A 439 0.17 -17.55 -36.61
CA GLN A 439 0.39 -18.39 -37.78
C GLN A 439 -0.82 -19.30 -38.05
N LYS A 440 -1.35 -19.94 -37.00
CA LYS A 440 -2.58 -20.74 -37.10
C LYS A 440 -3.76 -19.90 -37.58
N ARG A 441 -3.99 -18.73 -36.98
CA ARG A 441 -5.07 -17.82 -37.41
C ARG A 441 -4.92 -17.34 -38.85
N SER A 442 -3.70 -17.00 -39.28
CA SER A 442 -3.45 -16.61 -40.66
C SER A 442 -3.76 -17.73 -41.66
N ALA A 443 -3.53 -19.00 -41.30
CA ALA A 443 -3.86 -20.14 -42.16
C ALA A 443 -5.37 -20.45 -42.23
N GLU A 444 -6.14 -20.09 -41.20
CA GLU A 444 -7.59 -20.27 -41.16
C GLU A 444 -8.36 -19.24 -42.02
N PHE A 445 -7.77 -18.07 -42.28
CA PHE A 445 -8.41 -17.04 -43.11
C PHE A 445 -8.32 -17.40 -44.60
N THR A 446 -9.48 -17.49 -45.26
CA THR A 446 -9.59 -17.81 -46.68
C THR A 446 -9.34 -16.61 -47.61
N GLY A 447 -9.38 -15.38 -47.08
CA GLY A 447 -9.19 -14.14 -47.85
C GLY A 447 -8.05 -13.27 -47.33
N LYS A 448 -7.26 -12.68 -48.26
CA LYS A 448 -6.12 -11.79 -47.93
C LYS A 448 -6.55 -10.48 -47.23
N ASP A 449 -7.80 -10.07 -47.39
CA ASP A 449 -8.29 -8.80 -46.82
C ASP A 449 -8.34 -8.82 -45.29
N GLN A 450 -8.72 -9.94 -44.68
CA GLN A 450 -8.74 -10.09 -43.22
C GLN A 450 -7.31 -10.09 -42.63
N ILE A 451 -6.38 -10.74 -43.31
CA ILE A 451 -4.95 -10.75 -42.95
C ILE A 451 -4.38 -9.34 -42.97
N ARG A 452 -4.71 -8.56 -44.01
CA ARG A 452 -4.27 -7.16 -44.16
C ARG A 452 -4.93 -6.23 -43.14
N MET A 453 -6.25 -6.33 -42.95
CA MET A 453 -7.00 -5.51 -41.99
C MET A 453 -6.49 -5.69 -40.56
N LEU A 454 -6.20 -6.93 -40.16
CA LEU A 454 -5.67 -7.24 -38.83
C LEU A 454 -4.13 -7.08 -38.74
N ARG A 455 -3.47 -6.76 -39.86
CA ARG A 455 -2.00 -6.61 -39.98
C ARG A 455 -1.24 -7.82 -39.42
N LEU A 456 -1.70 -9.02 -39.74
CA LEU A 456 -1.14 -10.25 -39.12
C LEU A 456 0.32 -10.48 -39.53
N GLU A 457 0.68 -10.16 -40.78
CA GLU A 457 2.06 -10.27 -41.27
C GLU A 457 3.02 -9.36 -40.49
N ASP A 458 2.65 -8.09 -40.29
CA ASP A 458 3.43 -7.13 -39.50
C ASP A 458 3.62 -7.61 -38.05
N ARG A 459 2.55 -8.12 -37.43
CA ARG A 459 2.59 -8.64 -36.06
C ARG A 459 3.47 -9.87 -35.94
N GLN A 460 3.40 -10.78 -36.91
CA GLN A 460 4.29 -11.95 -36.95
C GLN A 460 5.75 -11.55 -37.16
N ALA A 461 6.02 -10.57 -38.03
CA ALA A 461 7.37 -10.04 -38.24
C ALA A 461 7.93 -9.42 -36.96
N TRP A 462 7.11 -8.63 -36.25
CA TRP A 462 7.47 -8.07 -34.95
C TRP A 462 7.76 -9.16 -33.91
N LEU A 463 6.91 -10.19 -33.80
CA LEU A 463 7.14 -11.31 -32.88
C LEU A 463 8.43 -12.07 -33.18
N LYS A 464 8.73 -12.33 -34.46
CA LYS A 464 10.00 -12.99 -34.86
C LYS A 464 11.21 -12.15 -34.47
N ALA A 465 11.17 -10.83 -34.70
CA ALA A 465 12.23 -9.93 -34.28
C ALA A 465 12.38 -9.92 -32.74
N ARG A 466 11.27 -9.88 -32.01
CA ARG A 466 11.26 -9.89 -30.55
C ARG A 466 11.77 -11.19 -29.96
N LEU A 467 11.43 -12.34 -30.57
CA LEU A 467 11.97 -13.65 -30.18
C LEU A 467 13.50 -13.69 -30.32
N LYS A 468 14.04 -13.18 -31.44
CA LYS A 468 15.49 -13.09 -31.64
C LYS A 468 16.17 -12.23 -30.57
N GLU A 469 15.55 -11.12 -30.19
CA GLU A 469 16.04 -10.27 -29.10
C GLU A 469 16.01 -11.03 -27.77
N ILE A 470 14.88 -11.63 -27.40
CA ILE A 470 14.71 -12.35 -26.12
C ILE A 470 15.72 -13.50 -25.97
N GLN A 471 16.05 -14.19 -27.07
CA GLN A 471 17.04 -15.28 -27.06
C GLN A 471 18.48 -14.82 -26.81
N SER A 472 18.77 -13.52 -26.92
CA SER A 472 20.13 -13.01 -26.80
C SER A 472 20.56 -12.79 -25.35
N ASP A 473 21.87 -12.88 -25.11
CA ASP A 473 22.46 -12.53 -23.80
C ASP A 473 22.27 -11.06 -23.45
N SER A 474 22.15 -10.19 -24.45
CA SER A 474 21.91 -8.77 -24.22
C SER A 474 20.54 -8.54 -23.57
N TYR A 475 19.52 -9.34 -23.92
CA TYR A 475 18.21 -9.30 -23.28
C TYR A 475 18.28 -9.71 -21.80
N LEU A 476 19.01 -10.77 -21.48
CA LEU A 476 19.18 -11.21 -20.09
C LEU A 476 19.89 -10.14 -19.25
N LYS A 477 20.99 -9.55 -19.76
CA LYS A 477 21.68 -8.41 -19.12
C LYS A 477 20.73 -7.22 -18.93
N SER A 478 19.86 -7.01 -19.90
CA SER A 478 18.80 -6.01 -19.92
C SER A 478 17.79 -6.14 -18.77
N LEU A 479 17.59 -7.35 -18.23
CA LEU A 479 16.67 -7.60 -17.12
C LEU A 479 17.28 -7.29 -15.74
N GLN A 480 18.60 -7.07 -15.65
CA GLN A 480 19.23 -6.68 -14.40
C GLN A 480 18.65 -5.36 -13.88
N GLY A 481 18.31 -5.32 -12.60
CA GLY A 481 17.60 -4.19 -11.99
C GLY A 481 16.07 -4.25 -12.14
N THR A 482 15.52 -5.34 -12.67
CA THR A 482 14.08 -5.66 -12.63
C THR A 482 13.78 -6.75 -11.61
N LEU A 483 12.49 -7.03 -11.36
CA LEU A 483 12.06 -8.08 -10.43
C LEU A 483 12.42 -9.51 -10.88
N GLY A 484 12.70 -9.71 -12.17
CA GLY A 484 12.74 -11.04 -12.78
C GLY A 484 11.38 -11.75 -12.69
N LEU A 485 11.39 -13.08 -12.71
CA LEU A 485 10.23 -13.94 -12.46
C LEU A 485 10.60 -14.95 -11.38
N ASP A 486 9.75 -15.12 -10.38
CA ASP A 486 10.00 -16.09 -9.32
C ASP A 486 10.10 -17.52 -9.88
N PRO A 487 11.10 -18.32 -9.48
CA PRO A 487 11.17 -19.74 -9.85
C PRO A 487 9.92 -20.55 -9.47
N CYS A 488 9.17 -20.16 -8.44
CA CYS A 488 7.92 -20.87 -8.11
C CYS A 488 6.80 -20.66 -9.14
N MET A 489 6.98 -19.75 -10.11
CA MET A 489 5.97 -19.35 -11.10
C MET A 489 6.22 -19.91 -12.52
N THR A 490 7.22 -20.78 -12.69
CA THR A 490 7.64 -21.27 -14.03
C THR A 490 6.81 -22.42 -14.58
#